data_AF-A0A3M1YBB4-F1
#
_entry.id   AF-A0A3M1YBB4-F1
#
_cell.length_a   1.000
_cell.length_b   1.000
_cell.length_c   1.000
_cell.angle_alpha   90.00
_cell.angle_beta   90.00
_cell.angle_gamma   90.00
#
_symmetry.space_group_name_H-M   'P 1'
#
loop_
_entity.id
_entity.type
_entity.pdbx_description
1 polymer ?
#
loop_
_entity_poly.entity_id
_entity_poly.type
_entity_poly.pdbx_seq_one_letter_code
_entity_poly.pdbx_strand_id
1 'polypeptide(L)'
;MRNFHITVASSAYQAMVGVFAVFTVIGLIMFGDILQGVIFGIGVVVIHWMNELLHNIGHYIASRRVGYPMRGIRFWGVLASSIYPKDEGALPPRVHIQRAAGGPIFSAFITLLYVVMFVITQAQGGVGMLLLFGILDGLLVFTVGALMPVHMLTRLPIETDGDTILRYLSRSS
;
A
#
# COMPACT_ATOMS: atom_id res chain seq x y z
N MET A 1 24.23 11.50 5.77
CA MET A 1 23.05 10.74 5.30
C MET A 1 21.83 11.32 6.01
N ARG A 2 20.84 11.89 5.33
CA ARG A 2 19.60 12.34 6.01
C ARG A 2 18.81 11.08 6.41
N ASN A 3 18.37 11.01 7.67
CA ASN A 3 17.77 9.81 8.24
C ASN A 3 16.41 9.52 7.61
N PHE A 4 16.24 8.29 7.11
CA PHE A 4 14.93 7.77 6.73
C PHE A 4 14.05 7.69 7.98
N HIS A 5 12.83 8.22 7.93
CA HIS A 5 11.91 8.22 9.07
C HIS A 5 10.52 7.72 8.69
N ILE A 6 9.91 6.98 9.60
CA ILE A 6 8.52 6.55 9.50
C ILE A 6 7.73 7.32 10.55
N THR A 7 6.62 7.93 10.13
CA THR A 7 5.71 8.65 11.01
C THR A 7 4.29 8.15 10.83
N VAL A 8 3.50 8.16 11.90
CA VAL A 8 2.12 7.69 11.91
C VAL A 8 1.23 8.80 12.43
N ALA A 9 0.30 9.28 11.61
CA ALA A 9 -0.68 10.27 12.03
C ALA A 9 -1.75 9.64 12.94
N SER A 10 -2.36 10.44 13.82
CA SER A 10 -3.48 9.99 14.68
C SER A 10 -4.64 9.40 13.88
N SER A 11 -4.93 9.95 12.69
CA SER A 11 -5.95 9.43 11.77
C SER A 11 -5.65 8.01 11.29
N ALA A 12 -4.38 7.60 11.22
CA ALA A 12 -4.03 6.23 10.84
C ALA A 12 -4.45 5.23 11.92
N TYR A 13 -4.19 5.54 13.20
CA TYR A 13 -4.63 4.71 14.31
C TYR A 13 -6.15 4.60 14.36
N GLN A 14 -6.86 5.72 14.21
CA GLN A 14 -8.33 5.75 14.21
C GLN A 14 -8.92 4.91 13.08
N ALA A 15 -8.37 5.06 11.87
CA ALA A 15 -8.80 4.27 10.73
C ALA A 15 -8.55 2.78 10.93
N MET A 16 -7.40 2.39 11.48
CA MET A 16 -7.10 0.97 11.76
C MET A 16 -7.99 0.38 12.85
N VAL A 17 -8.39 1.15 13.87
CA VAL A 17 -9.40 0.70 14.84
C VAL A 17 -10.73 0.46 14.13
N GLY A 18 -11.11 1.31 13.18
CA GLY A 18 -12.29 1.11 12.33
C GLY A 18 -12.20 -0.17 11.48
N VAL A 19 -11.08 -0.36 10.78
CA VAL A 19 -10.81 -1.57 9.98
C VAL A 19 -10.86 -2.82 10.87
N PHE A 20 -10.19 -2.79 12.03
CA PHE A 20 -10.23 -3.87 13.02
C PHE A 20 -11.68 -4.21 13.41
N ALA A 21 -12.46 -3.22 13.84
CA ALA A 21 -13.84 -3.44 14.28
C ALA A 21 -14.72 -4.05 13.16
N VAL A 22 -14.63 -3.50 11.95
CA VAL A 22 -15.39 -4.00 10.78
C VAL A 22 -15.01 -5.45 10.48
N PHE A 23 -13.70 -5.75 10.37
CA PHE A 23 -13.26 -7.10 10.02
C PHE A 23 -13.41 -8.10 11.16
N THR A 24 -13.43 -7.66 12.41
CA THR A 24 -13.82 -8.52 13.54
C THR A 24 -15.29 -8.91 13.47
N VAL A 25 -16.19 -7.99 13.14
CA VAL A 25 -17.61 -8.31 12.93
C VAL A 25 -17.78 -9.26 11.74
N ILE A 26 -17.10 -9.00 10.62
CA ILE A 26 -17.12 -9.90 9.45
C ILE A 26 -16.62 -11.31 9.85
N GLY A 27 -15.48 -11.40 10.55
CA GLY A 27 -14.94 -12.66 11.02
C GLY A 27 -15.88 -13.40 11.97
N LEU A 28 -16.52 -12.68 12.90
CA LEU A 28 -17.52 -13.26 13.80
C LEU A 28 -18.70 -13.84 13.02
N ILE A 29 -19.20 -13.14 12.00
CA ILE A 29 -20.29 -13.63 11.14
C ILE A 29 -19.85 -14.87 10.35
N MET A 30 -18.62 -14.87 9.83
CA MET A 30 -18.09 -15.97 9.02
C MET A 30 -17.81 -17.24 9.84
N PHE A 31 -17.32 -17.07 11.07
CA PHE A 31 -16.79 -18.19 11.87
C PHE A 31 -17.69 -18.58 13.05
N GLY A 32 -18.64 -17.73 13.43
CA GLY A 32 -19.54 -17.97 14.56
C GLY A 32 -18.85 -17.92 15.93
N ASP A 33 -17.57 -17.57 15.99
CA ASP A 33 -16.75 -17.52 17.20
C ASP A 33 -16.10 -16.14 17.37
N ILE A 34 -16.21 -15.59 18.58
CA ILE A 34 -15.73 -14.24 18.92
C ILE A 34 -14.21 -14.17 18.84
N LEU A 35 -13.52 -15.18 19.36
CA LEU A 35 -12.06 -15.18 19.36
C LEU A 35 -11.51 -15.25 17.94
N GLN A 36 -12.08 -16.10 17.08
CA GLN A 36 -11.72 -16.17 15.67
C GLN A 36 -12.02 -14.87 14.91
N GLY A 37 -13.15 -14.22 15.20
CA GLY A 37 -13.45 -12.89 14.66
C GLY A 37 -12.40 -11.84 15.04
N VAL A 38 -12.02 -11.78 16.33
CA VAL A 38 -10.98 -10.86 16.81
C VAL A 38 -9.63 -11.14 16.16
N ILE A 39 -9.21 -12.41 16.10
CA ILE A 39 -7.95 -12.81 15.45
C ILE A 39 -7.96 -12.42 13.97
N PHE A 40 -9.07 -12.64 13.27
CA PHE A 40 -9.20 -12.27 11.86
C PHE A 40 -9.09 -10.76 11.65
N GLY A 41 -9.77 -9.95 12.48
CA GLY A 41 -9.67 -8.48 12.42
C GLY A 41 -8.24 -7.98 12.67
N ILE A 42 -7.53 -8.55 13.65
CA ILE A 42 -6.11 -8.23 13.90
C ILE A 42 -5.26 -8.60 12.69
N GLY A 43 -5.45 -9.81 12.15
CA GLY A 43 -4.72 -10.30 10.97
C GLY A 43 -4.90 -9.38 9.76
N VAL A 44 -6.12 -8.91 9.50
CA VAL A 44 -6.42 -7.96 8.43
C VAL A 44 -5.67 -6.65 8.60
N VAL A 45 -5.71 -6.04 9.80
CA VAL A 45 -4.98 -4.79 10.08
C VAL A 45 -3.48 -4.96 9.88
N VAL A 46 -2.91 -6.05 10.39
CA VAL A 46 -1.48 -6.33 10.25
C VAL A 46 -1.09 -6.51 8.78
N ILE A 47 -1.86 -7.29 8.01
CA ILE A 47 -1.59 -7.52 6.59
C ILE A 47 -1.68 -6.22 5.81
N HIS A 48 -2.73 -5.43 6.02
CA HIS A 48 -2.94 -4.18 5.31
C HIS A 48 -1.82 -3.15 5.59
N TRP A 49 -1.44 -2.96 6.85
CA TRP A 49 -0.29 -2.10 7.20
C TRP A 49 1.02 -2.60 6.63
N MET A 50 1.23 -3.92 6.60
CA MET A 50 2.42 -4.50 6.01
C MET A 50 2.45 -4.28 4.49
N ASN A 51 1.31 -4.44 3.79
CA ASN A 51 1.22 -4.16 2.37
C ASN A 51 1.50 -2.68 2.05
N GLU A 52 0.92 -1.74 2.81
CA GLU A 52 1.21 -0.31 2.68
C GLU A 52 2.70 0.00 2.90
N LEU A 53 3.30 -0.58 3.94
CA LEU A 53 4.72 -0.42 4.23
C LEU A 53 5.58 -0.96 3.08
N LEU A 54 5.30 -2.17 2.61
CA LEU A 54 6.02 -2.83 1.52
C LEU A 54 5.87 -2.06 0.20
N HIS A 55 4.68 -1.55 -0.10
CA HIS A 55 4.43 -0.66 -1.23
C HIS A 55 5.35 0.57 -1.17
N ASN A 56 5.42 1.25 -0.03
CA ASN A 56 6.30 2.41 0.13
C ASN A 56 7.80 2.04 0.15
N ILE A 57 8.16 0.83 0.57
CA ILE A 57 9.52 0.29 0.38
C ILE A 57 9.86 0.14 -1.11
N GLY A 58 8.89 -0.23 -1.95
CA GLY A 58 9.02 -0.23 -3.41
C GLY A 58 9.43 1.15 -3.95
N HIS A 59 8.74 2.22 -3.54
CA HIS A 59 9.13 3.59 -3.87
C HIS A 59 10.51 3.95 -3.33
N TYR A 60 10.81 3.56 -2.09
CA TYR A 60 12.12 3.82 -1.49
C TYR A 60 13.24 3.19 -2.32
N ILE A 61 13.13 1.92 -2.69
CA ILE A 61 14.12 1.21 -3.50
C ILE A 61 14.26 1.88 -4.88
N ALA A 62 13.15 2.17 -5.56
CA ALA A 62 13.16 2.84 -6.85
C ALA A 62 13.82 4.23 -6.78
N SER A 63 13.48 5.01 -5.76
CA SER A 63 14.02 6.36 -5.52
C SER A 63 15.54 6.35 -5.31
N ARG A 64 16.07 5.36 -4.58
CA ARG A 64 17.51 5.18 -4.40
C ARG A 64 18.23 4.82 -5.70
N ARG A 65 17.63 3.94 -6.51
CA ARG A 65 18.22 3.51 -7.79
C ARG A 65 18.34 4.64 -8.80
N VAL A 66 17.43 5.61 -8.77
CA VAL A 66 17.46 6.77 -9.67
C VAL A 66 18.25 7.96 -9.14
N GLY A 67 18.93 7.81 -7.99
CA GLY A 67 19.79 8.85 -7.42
C GLY A 67 19.08 9.93 -6.61
N TYR A 68 17.76 9.86 -6.49
CA TYR A 68 16.96 10.82 -5.74
C TYR A 68 16.18 10.06 -4.65
N PRO A 69 16.76 9.84 -3.45
CA PRO A 69 16.16 8.99 -2.44
C PRO A 69 15.00 9.67 -1.70
N MET A 70 13.96 8.89 -1.40
CA MET A 70 12.90 9.26 -0.46
C MET A 70 13.47 9.45 0.96
N ARG A 71 12.86 10.34 1.74
CA ARG A 71 13.24 10.65 3.13
C ARG A 71 12.39 9.96 4.19
N GLY A 72 11.21 9.48 3.85
CA GLY A 72 10.38 8.83 4.84
C GLY A 72 9.02 8.41 4.33
N ILE A 73 8.25 7.81 5.23
CA ILE A 73 6.88 7.36 5.02
C ILE A 73 6.02 8.02 6.10
N ARG A 74 4.85 8.53 5.71
CA ARG A 74 3.86 9.05 6.64
C ARG A 74 2.55 8.30 6.47
N PHE A 75 2.17 7.50 7.45
CA PHE A 75 0.87 6.83 7.48
C PHE A 75 -0.23 7.82 7.88
N TRP A 76 -1.38 7.77 7.20
CA TRP A 76 -2.57 8.58 7.46
C TRP A 76 -3.83 7.85 6.97
N GLY A 77 -4.89 7.84 7.78
CA GLY A 77 -6.10 7.08 7.43
C GLY A 77 -5.78 5.60 7.20
N VAL A 78 -6.29 5.02 6.11
CA VAL A 78 -5.95 3.65 5.69
C VAL A 78 -4.75 3.59 4.73
N LEU A 79 -4.03 4.68 4.51
CA LEU A 79 -2.95 4.74 3.53
C LEU A 79 -1.65 5.34 4.10
N ALA A 80 -0.64 5.52 3.26
CA ALA A 80 0.53 6.32 3.56
C ALA A 80 0.97 7.19 2.38
N SER A 81 1.84 8.15 2.67
CA SER A 81 2.51 8.97 1.68
C SER A 81 4.02 8.80 1.74
N SER A 82 4.62 8.68 0.55
CA SER A 82 6.05 8.75 0.32
C SER A 82 6.54 10.21 0.45
N ILE A 83 7.49 10.45 1.36
CA ILE A 83 7.99 11.80 1.66
C ILE A 83 9.32 12.04 0.95
N TYR A 84 9.32 12.95 -0.02
CA TYR A 84 10.51 13.37 -0.73
C TYR A 84 11.10 14.67 -0.15
N PRO A 85 12.42 14.86 -0.22
CA PRO A 85 13.06 16.15 -0.01
C PRO A 85 12.34 17.32 -0.72
N LYS A 86 12.27 18.49 -0.05
CA LYS A 86 11.76 19.73 -0.68
C LYS A 86 12.81 20.41 -1.56
N ASP A 87 14.08 20.07 -1.35
CA ASP A 87 15.26 20.71 -1.92
C ASP A 87 15.86 19.94 -3.13
N GLU A 88 15.05 19.17 -3.88
CA GLU A 88 15.52 18.36 -5.03
C GLU A 88 15.66 19.14 -6.35
N GLY A 89 15.10 20.35 -6.42
CA GLY A 89 14.97 21.09 -7.68
C GLY A 89 13.98 20.44 -8.65
N ALA A 90 13.99 20.92 -9.91
CA ALA A 90 13.19 20.33 -10.97
C ALA A 90 13.85 19.06 -11.50
N LEU A 91 13.13 17.93 -11.44
CA LEU A 91 13.64 16.64 -11.88
C LEU A 91 13.09 16.27 -13.27
N PRO A 92 13.85 15.49 -14.05
CA PRO A 92 13.34 14.97 -15.32
C PRO A 92 12.07 14.11 -15.11
N PRO A 93 11.08 14.16 -16.03
CA PRO A 93 9.84 13.37 -15.93
C PRO A 93 10.07 11.88 -15.67
N ARG A 94 11.11 11.30 -16.28
CA ARG A 94 11.50 9.89 -16.12
C ARG A 94 11.78 9.52 -14.65
N VAL A 95 12.35 10.42 -13.86
CA VAL A 95 12.65 10.17 -12.44
C VAL A 95 11.36 10.02 -11.62
N HIS A 96 10.37 10.86 -11.88
CA HIS A 96 9.05 10.77 -11.23
C HIS A 96 8.34 9.46 -11.59
N ILE A 97 8.32 9.09 -12.87
CA ILE A 97 7.70 7.84 -13.33
C ILE A 97 8.38 6.63 -12.69
N GLN A 98 9.71 6.59 -12.68
CA GLN A 98 10.45 5.47 -12.10
C GLN A 98 10.22 5.32 -10.59
N ARG A 99 10.13 6.44 -9.86
CA ARG A 99 9.81 6.44 -8.43
C ARG A 99 8.38 5.95 -8.16
N ALA A 100 7.41 6.51 -8.87
CA ALA A 100 5.99 6.16 -8.73
C ALA A 100 5.72 4.70 -9.12
N ALA A 101 6.38 4.16 -10.15
CA ALA A 101 6.22 2.76 -10.52
C ALA A 101 6.77 1.77 -9.47
N GLY A 102 7.68 2.21 -8.60
CA GLY A 102 8.33 1.34 -7.62
C GLY A 102 7.38 0.64 -6.66
N GLY A 103 6.37 1.36 -6.14
CA GLY A 103 5.40 0.82 -5.19
C GLY A 103 4.49 -0.25 -5.80
N PRO A 104 3.79 0.04 -6.93
CA PRO A 104 2.96 -0.94 -7.62
C PRO A 104 3.72 -2.19 -8.07
N ILE A 105 4.95 -2.04 -8.59
CA ILE A 105 5.77 -3.20 -9.01
C ILE A 105 6.11 -4.08 -7.80
N PHE A 106 6.52 -3.47 -6.69
CA PHE A 106 6.85 -4.24 -5.49
C PHE A 106 5.61 -4.89 -4.88
N SER A 107 4.47 -4.20 -4.90
CA SER A 107 3.18 -4.73 -4.42
C SER A 107 2.68 -5.90 -5.25
N ALA A 108 2.86 -5.87 -6.58
CA ALA A 108 2.56 -6.99 -7.45
C ALA A 108 3.40 -8.22 -7.09
N PHE A 109 4.68 -8.03 -6.77
CA PHE A 109 5.55 -9.12 -6.32
C PHE A 109 5.09 -9.70 -4.97
N ILE A 110 4.75 -8.87 -3.99
CA ILE A 110 4.22 -9.33 -2.70
C ILE A 110 2.88 -10.06 -2.87
N THR A 111 2.00 -9.54 -3.72
CA THR A 111 0.73 -10.19 -4.09
C THR A 111 0.97 -11.59 -4.66
N LEU A 112 1.94 -11.73 -5.56
CA LEU A 112 2.33 -13.03 -6.11
C LEU A 112 2.81 -13.99 -5.00
N LEU A 113 3.54 -13.51 -4.00
CA LEU A 113 3.93 -14.34 -2.85
C LEU A 113 2.71 -14.82 -2.05
N TYR A 114 1.70 -13.97 -1.82
CA TYR A 114 0.45 -14.42 -1.19
C TYR A 114 -0.25 -15.50 -2.02
N VAL A 115 -0.32 -15.33 -3.34
CA VAL A 115 -0.90 -16.35 -4.25
C VAL A 115 -0.14 -17.66 -4.15
N VAL A 116 1.20 -17.62 -4.20
CA VAL A 116 2.04 -18.81 -4.08
C VAL A 116 1.83 -19.50 -2.73
N MET A 117 1.79 -18.74 -1.63
CA MET A 117 1.51 -19.30 -0.30
C MET A 117 0.12 -19.94 -0.24
N PHE A 118 -0.90 -19.28 -0.78
CA PHE A 118 -2.27 -19.80 -0.81
C PHE A 118 -2.35 -21.14 -1.57
N VAL A 119 -1.71 -21.22 -2.74
CA VAL A 119 -1.67 -22.44 -3.56
C VAL A 119 -0.85 -23.54 -2.91
N ILE A 120 0.35 -23.26 -2.38
CA ILE A 120 1.21 -24.31 -1.81
C ILE A 120 0.63 -24.87 -0.52
N THR A 121 0.11 -24.01 0.35
CA THR A 121 -0.41 -24.43 1.65
C THR A 121 -1.81 -25.02 1.58
N GLN A 122 -2.53 -24.78 0.47
CA GLN A 122 -3.96 -25.13 0.33
C GLN A 122 -4.76 -24.64 1.55
N ALA A 123 -4.41 -23.46 2.07
CA ALA A 123 -4.92 -22.96 3.34
C ALA A 123 -6.44 -22.78 3.29
N GLN A 124 -7.12 -23.27 4.34
CA GLN A 124 -8.56 -23.17 4.52
C GLN A 124 -8.90 -22.36 5.78
N GLY A 125 -10.18 -22.05 5.96
CA GLY A 125 -10.67 -21.31 7.13
C GLY A 125 -10.04 -19.93 7.26
N GLY A 126 -9.77 -19.50 8.50
CA GLY A 126 -9.25 -18.17 8.79
C GLY A 126 -7.92 -17.83 8.11
N VAL A 127 -6.98 -18.79 8.04
CA VAL A 127 -5.68 -18.57 7.36
C VAL A 127 -5.88 -18.39 5.86
N GLY A 128 -6.71 -19.22 5.23
CA GLY A 128 -7.06 -19.07 3.82
C GLY A 128 -7.71 -17.72 3.52
N MET A 129 -8.60 -17.26 4.40
CA MET A 129 -9.26 -15.95 4.27
C MET A 129 -8.31 -14.78 4.45
N LEU A 130 -7.33 -14.86 5.36
CA LEU A 130 -6.29 -13.83 5.52
C LEU A 130 -5.37 -13.76 4.30
N LEU A 131 -4.98 -14.91 3.74
CA LEU A 131 -4.21 -14.93 2.50
C LEU A 131 -5.01 -14.35 1.33
N LEU A 132 -6.29 -14.72 1.20
CA LEU A 132 -7.17 -14.14 0.19
C LEU A 132 -7.32 -12.63 0.37
N PHE A 133 -7.48 -12.16 1.60
CA PHE A 133 -7.48 -10.73 1.90
C PHE A 133 -6.17 -10.07 1.46
N GLY A 134 -5.01 -10.64 1.81
CA GLY A 134 -3.71 -10.11 1.39
C GLY A 134 -3.52 -10.07 -0.13
N ILE A 135 -4.05 -11.06 -0.87
CA ILE A 135 -4.07 -11.07 -2.34
C ILE A 135 -4.94 -9.92 -2.86
N LEU A 136 -6.17 -9.80 -2.35
CA LEU A 136 -7.12 -8.79 -2.84
C LEU A 136 -6.67 -7.37 -2.49
N ASP A 137 -6.19 -7.14 -1.27
CA ASP A 137 -5.66 -5.86 -0.82
C ASP A 137 -4.39 -5.48 -1.60
N GLY A 138 -3.42 -6.39 -1.71
CA GLY A 138 -2.20 -6.18 -2.51
C GLY A 138 -2.48 -5.91 -3.99
N LEU A 139 -3.43 -6.63 -4.59
CA LEU A 139 -3.78 -6.48 -6.00
C LEU A 139 -4.63 -5.22 -6.24
N LEU A 140 -5.75 -5.09 -5.52
CA LEU A 140 -6.78 -4.07 -5.81
C LEU A 140 -6.40 -2.71 -5.24
N VAL A 141 -5.76 -2.65 -4.08
CA VAL A 141 -5.37 -1.38 -3.44
C VAL A 141 -3.96 -1.00 -3.89
N PHE A 142 -2.98 -1.86 -3.64
CA PHE A 142 -1.56 -1.49 -3.75
C PHE A 142 -0.92 -1.72 -5.12
N THR A 143 -1.61 -2.36 -6.04
CA THR A 143 -1.13 -2.58 -7.41
C THR A 143 -2.01 -1.87 -8.43
N VAL A 144 -3.21 -2.37 -8.67
CA VAL A 144 -4.13 -1.82 -9.67
C VAL A 144 -4.72 -0.49 -9.22
N GLY A 145 -5.19 -0.40 -7.96
CA GLY A 145 -5.72 0.82 -7.39
C GLY A 145 -4.70 1.95 -7.35
N ALA A 146 -3.47 1.65 -6.92
CA ALA A 146 -2.36 2.61 -6.93
C ALA A 146 -2.03 3.14 -8.34
N LEU A 147 -2.19 2.32 -9.39
CA LEU A 147 -2.00 2.72 -10.78
C LEU A 147 -3.21 3.44 -11.39
N MET A 148 -4.35 3.47 -10.71
CA MET A 148 -5.53 4.20 -11.18
C MET A 148 -5.34 5.70 -10.90
N PRO A 149 -5.47 6.59 -11.90
CA PRO A 149 -5.23 8.03 -11.72
C PRO A 149 -6.46 8.71 -11.08
N VAL A 150 -6.65 8.46 -9.78
CA VAL A 150 -7.86 8.83 -9.03
C VAL A 150 -8.06 10.34 -9.02
N HIS A 151 -7.03 11.15 -8.78
CA HIS A 151 -7.18 12.61 -8.79
C HIS A 151 -7.62 13.10 -10.18
N MET A 152 -6.99 12.60 -11.25
CA MET A 152 -7.33 13.00 -12.61
C MET A 152 -8.75 12.58 -13.01
N LEU A 153 -9.19 11.40 -12.57
CA LEU A 153 -10.53 10.86 -12.90
C LEU A 153 -11.65 11.46 -12.05
N THR A 154 -11.40 11.69 -10.76
CA THR A 154 -12.46 12.00 -9.77
C THR A 154 -12.37 13.41 -9.20
N ARG A 155 -11.25 14.12 -9.41
CA ARG A 155 -10.93 15.41 -8.78
C ARG A 155 -10.85 15.37 -7.24
N LEU A 156 -10.84 14.18 -6.64
CA LEU A 156 -10.61 14.02 -5.21
C LEU A 156 -9.17 14.45 -4.85
N PRO A 157 -8.93 15.01 -3.64
CA PRO A 157 -7.62 15.52 -3.22
C PRO A 157 -6.65 14.41 -2.81
N ILE A 158 -6.59 13.31 -3.59
CA ILE A 158 -5.74 12.14 -3.35
C ILE A 158 -5.02 11.83 -4.66
N GLU A 159 -3.70 12.05 -4.70
CA GLU A 159 -2.87 11.68 -5.84
C GLU A 159 -2.32 10.26 -5.64
N THR A 160 -2.46 9.42 -6.66
CA THR A 160 -1.89 8.08 -6.69
C THR A 160 -0.62 8.00 -7.55
N ASP A 161 0.01 6.83 -7.59
CA ASP A 161 1.11 6.58 -8.53
C ASP A 161 0.66 6.73 -9.99
N GLY A 162 -0.55 6.26 -10.29
CA GLY A 162 -1.18 6.42 -11.60
C GLY A 162 -1.27 7.89 -12.02
N ASP A 163 -1.70 8.77 -11.11
CA ASP A 163 -1.74 10.22 -11.38
C ASP A 163 -0.35 10.77 -11.69
N THR A 164 0.66 10.37 -10.92
CA THR A 164 2.05 10.80 -11.13
C THR A 164 2.59 10.30 -12.47
N ILE A 165 2.43 9.02 -12.77
CA ILE A 165 2.92 8.40 -14.01
C ILE A 165 2.27 9.09 -15.21
N LEU A 166 0.94 9.22 -15.22
CA LEU A 166 0.22 9.81 -16.35
C LEU A 166 0.57 11.29 -16.56
N ARG A 167 0.68 12.08 -15.48
CA ARG A 167 1.10 13.49 -15.52
C ARG A 167 2.46 13.70 -16.17
N TYR A 168 3.41 12.80 -15.92
CA TYR A 168 4.78 12.97 -16.44
C TYR A 168 4.99 12.28 -17.78
N LEU A 169 4.20 11.25 -18.13
CA LEU A 169 4.17 10.70 -19.48
C LEU A 169 3.72 11.77 -20.48
N SER A 170 2.66 12.53 -20.17
CA SER A 170 2.16 13.60 -21.05
C SER A 170 3.10 14.81 -21.20
N ARG A 171 4.18 14.87 -20.43
CA ARG A 171 5.21 15.92 -20.46
C ARG A 171 6.52 15.45 -21.09
N SER A 172 6.56 14.21 -21.55
CA SER A 172 7.74 13.57 -22.15
C SER A 172 7.67 13.45 -23.68
N SER A 173 6.52 13.82 -24.27
CA SER A 173 6.29 14.03 -25.71
C SER A 173 6.55 15.47 -26.10
#